data_AF-A0A496YQF6-F1
#
_entry.id   AF-A0A496YQF6-F1
#
_cell.length_a   1.000
_cell.length_b   1.000
_cell.length_c   1.000
_cell.angle_alpha   90.00
_cell.angle_beta   90.00
_cell.angle_gamma   90.00
#
_symmetry.space_group_name_H-M   'P 1'
#
loop_
_entity.id
_entity.type
_entity.pdbx_description
1 polymer ?
#
loop_
_entity_poly.entity_id
_entity_poly.type
_entity_poly.pdbx_seq_one_letter_code
_entity_poly.pdbx_strand_id
1 'polypeptide(L)'
;GFFEPGEGEDWFKDGTIEPGGKMPTNTSGGQLSEAYFMGLTPLSEAVMQLMGRCAERQLGPKTKTKEPEIILCSDNGGILQSHSCYILRRA
;
A
#
# COMPACT_ATOMS: atom_id res chain seq x y z
N GLY A 1 -5.59 -14.18 -0.60
CA GLY A 1 -4.31 -13.63 -0.07
C GLY A 1 -4.53 -13.11 1.33
N PHE A 2 -5.30 -12.04 1.46
CA PHE A 2 -5.81 -11.54 2.75
C PHE A 2 -7.23 -12.04 3.09
N PHE A 3 -7.91 -12.62 2.10
CA PHE A 3 -9.26 -13.17 2.14
C PHE A 3 -9.41 -14.23 1.02
N GLU A 4 -10.47 -15.05 1.07
CA GLU A 4 -10.79 -16.05 0.04
C GLU A 4 -11.52 -15.43 -1.17
N PRO A 5 -11.56 -16.10 -2.34
CA PRO A 5 -12.31 -15.62 -3.49
C PRO A 5 -13.79 -15.33 -3.15
N GLY A 6 -14.22 -14.09 -3.43
CA GLY A 6 -15.59 -13.63 -3.15
C GLY A 6 -15.76 -12.90 -1.80
N GLU A 7 -14.79 -12.97 -0.90
CA GLU A 7 -14.90 -12.39 0.46
C GLU A 7 -14.36 -10.95 0.56
N GLY A 8 -13.96 -10.35 -0.57
CA GLY A 8 -13.32 -9.03 -0.58
C GLY A 8 -14.23 -7.92 -0.04
N GLU A 9 -15.52 -7.96 -0.34
CA GLU A 9 -16.48 -6.95 0.13
C GLU A 9 -16.46 -6.82 1.65
N ASP A 10 -16.63 -7.94 2.36
CA ASP A 10 -16.61 -7.97 3.82
C ASP A 10 -15.25 -7.59 4.38
N TRP A 11 -14.17 -7.99 3.72
CA TRP A 11 -12.82 -7.64 4.17
C TRP A 11 -12.53 -6.14 4.07
N PHE A 12 -13.06 -5.44 3.05
CA PHE A 12 -12.88 -4.00 2.85
C PHE A 12 -13.81 -3.13 3.69
N LYS A 13 -14.87 -3.69 4.30
CA LYS A 13 -15.78 -2.93 5.19
C LYS A 13 -15.03 -2.24 6.33
N ASP A 14 -15.69 -1.23 6.89
CA ASP A 14 -15.22 -0.43 8.02
C ASP A 14 -13.86 0.27 7.78
N GLY A 15 -13.60 0.66 6.53
CA GLY A 15 -12.43 1.45 6.15
C GLY A 15 -11.10 0.71 6.28
N THR A 16 -11.09 -0.62 6.07
CA THR A 16 -9.91 -1.48 6.29
C THR A 16 -8.63 -0.94 5.62
N ILE A 17 -8.74 -0.42 4.40
CA ILE A 17 -7.60 0.12 3.63
C ILE A 17 -7.49 1.64 3.60
N GLU A 18 -8.42 2.35 4.25
CA GLU A 18 -8.48 3.80 4.27
C GLU A 18 -7.33 4.41 5.11
N PRO A 19 -7.09 5.73 5.03
CA PRO A 19 -6.22 6.43 5.97
C PRO A 19 -6.67 6.19 7.43
N GLY A 20 -5.80 5.59 8.25
CA GLY A 20 -6.13 5.19 9.62
C GLY A 20 -6.78 3.81 9.76
N GLY A 21 -7.01 3.12 8.64
CA GLY A 21 -7.49 1.74 8.62
C GLY A 21 -6.45 0.73 9.13
N LYS A 22 -6.88 -0.52 9.31
CA LYS A 22 -6.03 -1.60 9.83
C LYS A 22 -4.97 -2.08 8.81
N MET A 23 -5.19 -1.86 7.52
CA MET A 23 -4.26 -2.22 6.43
C MET A 23 -4.20 -1.11 5.37
N PRO A 24 -3.68 0.10 5.72
CA PRO A 24 -3.64 1.23 4.80
C PRO A 24 -2.96 0.85 3.49
N THR A 25 -3.65 1.08 2.37
CA THR A 25 -3.17 0.68 1.03
C THR A 25 -3.14 1.88 0.12
N ASN A 26 -2.12 1.98 -0.75
CA ASN A 26 -1.96 3.09 -1.68
C ASN A 26 -2.02 4.46 -0.97
N THR A 27 -1.24 4.64 0.11
CA THR A 27 -1.27 5.82 1.00
C THR A 27 -1.00 7.15 0.28
N SER A 28 -0.30 7.11 -0.87
CA SER A 28 -0.10 8.25 -1.77
C SER A 28 -1.29 8.57 -2.67
N GLY A 29 -2.30 7.70 -2.71
CA GLY A 29 -3.38 7.67 -3.70
C GLY A 29 -3.19 6.60 -4.79
N GLY A 30 -2.00 6.00 -4.87
CA GLY A 30 -1.69 4.93 -5.83
C GLY A 30 -1.87 5.35 -7.29
N GLN A 31 -2.10 4.38 -8.17
CA GLN A 31 -2.23 4.63 -9.61
C GLN A 31 -3.45 5.47 -10.00
N LEU A 32 -4.44 5.61 -9.11
CA LEU A 32 -5.66 6.38 -9.35
C LEU A 32 -5.49 7.88 -9.07
N SER A 33 -4.53 8.29 -8.23
CA SER A 33 -4.41 9.68 -7.81
C SER A 33 -2.98 10.21 -7.67
N GLU A 34 -1.96 9.36 -7.52
CA GLU A 34 -0.56 9.80 -7.49
C GLU A 34 0.00 9.84 -8.91
N ALA A 35 0.25 8.67 -9.48
CA ALA A 35 0.77 8.51 -10.83
C ALA A 35 0.47 7.10 -11.35
N TYR A 36 -0.01 7.00 -12.58
CA TYR A 36 -0.18 5.72 -13.25
C TYR A 36 1.18 5.25 -13.82
N PHE A 37 2.09 4.83 -12.94
CA PHE A 37 3.38 4.27 -13.32
C PHE A 37 3.54 2.87 -12.71
N MET A 38 3.02 1.88 -13.44
CA MET A 38 3.14 0.46 -13.09
C MET A 38 4.61 0.11 -12.83
N GLY A 39 4.86 -0.60 -11.75
CA GLY A 39 6.16 -1.04 -11.26
C GLY A 39 6.84 -0.04 -10.32
N LEU A 40 6.56 1.26 -10.46
CA LEU A 40 7.29 2.29 -9.72
C LEU A 40 6.44 2.98 -8.65
N THR A 41 5.19 3.34 -8.93
CA THR A 41 4.31 4.05 -7.97
C THR A 41 4.20 3.34 -6.60
N PRO A 42 3.82 2.04 -6.52
CA PRO A 42 3.74 1.37 -5.22
C PRO A 42 5.13 1.17 -4.58
N LEU A 43 6.18 1.01 -5.38
CA LEU A 43 7.54 0.81 -4.91
C LEU A 43 8.12 2.08 -4.27
N SER A 44 7.95 3.23 -4.92
CA SER A 44 8.43 4.52 -4.40
C SER A 44 7.72 4.89 -3.11
N GLU A 45 6.40 4.75 -3.04
CA GLU A 45 5.65 5.07 -1.82
C GLU A 45 6.07 4.15 -0.66
N ALA A 46 6.24 2.85 -0.89
CA ALA A 46 6.69 1.93 0.16
C ALA A 46 8.08 2.29 0.70
N VAL A 47 9.03 2.62 -0.18
CA VAL A 47 10.36 3.08 0.25
C VAL A 47 10.26 4.39 1.01
N MET A 48 9.47 5.36 0.55
CA MET A 48 9.29 6.64 1.25
C MET A 48 8.67 6.46 2.64
N GLN A 49 7.68 5.58 2.79
CA GLN A 49 7.05 5.25 4.06
C GLN A 49 8.04 4.62 5.04
N LEU A 50 8.80 3.60 4.61
CA LEU A 50 9.85 2.97 5.43
C LEU A 50 10.97 3.95 5.82
N MET A 51 11.22 4.96 4.99
CA MET A 51 12.26 5.97 5.23
C MET A 51 11.77 7.16 6.05
N GLY A 52 10.48 7.22 6.41
CA GLY A 52 9.94 8.34 7.19
C GLY A 52 9.76 9.64 6.37
N ARG A 53 9.55 9.55 5.06
CA ARG A 53 9.58 10.69 4.11
C ARG A 53 8.21 11.04 3.52
N CYS A 54 7.13 10.62 4.16
CA CYS A 54 5.77 10.76 3.63
C CYS A 54 4.96 11.94 4.19
N ALA A 55 5.56 12.83 4.98
CA ALA A 55 4.90 14.03 5.54
C ALA A 55 3.55 13.68 6.23
N GLU A 56 2.45 14.35 5.86
CA GLU A 56 1.13 14.17 6.49
C GLU A 56 0.55 12.74 6.33
N ARG A 57 0.94 12.01 5.29
CA ARG A 57 0.48 10.63 5.03
C ARG A 57 1.44 9.57 5.61
N GLN A 58 2.45 9.97 6.38
CA GLN A 58 3.38 9.03 7.01
C GLN A 58 2.64 8.11 7.99
N LEU A 59 2.78 6.79 7.78
CA LEU A 59 2.22 5.79 8.68
C LEU A 59 2.89 5.86 10.05
N GLY A 60 2.06 5.81 11.10
CA GLY A 60 2.45 5.99 12.49
C GLY A 60 1.35 6.65 13.33
N PRO A 61 1.66 7.06 14.58
CA PRO A 61 0.68 7.58 15.52
C PRO A 61 -0.19 8.72 14.98
N LYS A 62 0.40 9.63 14.17
CA LYS A 62 -0.30 10.77 13.57
C LYS A 62 -1.43 10.36 12.63
N THR A 63 -1.23 9.29 11.85
CA THR A 63 -2.24 8.75 10.93
C THR A 63 -3.09 7.66 11.58
N LYS A 64 -3.00 7.48 12.91
CA LYS A 64 -3.70 6.42 13.66
C LYS A 64 -3.34 5.00 13.21
N THR A 65 -2.13 4.83 12.70
CA THR A 65 -1.60 3.54 12.23
C THR A 65 -0.34 3.19 12.99
N LYS A 66 0.21 1.99 12.75
CA LYS A 66 1.51 1.60 13.28
C LYS A 66 2.61 2.11 12.36
N GLU A 67 3.79 2.39 12.93
CA GLU A 67 4.98 2.63 12.10
C GLU A 67 5.29 1.37 11.28
N PRO A 68 5.54 1.49 9.97
CA PRO A 68 5.72 0.32 9.12
C PRO A 68 7.14 -0.25 9.27
N GLU A 69 7.25 -1.51 9.64
CA GLU A 69 8.52 -2.26 9.63
C GLU A 69 8.71 -3.03 8.32
N ILE A 70 7.61 -3.55 7.78
CA ILE A 70 7.54 -4.32 6.54
C ILE A 70 6.41 -3.74 5.68
N ILE A 71 6.66 -3.57 4.39
CA ILE A 71 5.64 -3.18 3.40
C ILE A 71 5.65 -4.17 2.24
N LEU A 72 4.45 -4.60 1.82
CA LEU A 72 4.22 -5.41 0.64
C LEU A 72 3.77 -4.52 -0.53
N CYS A 73 4.42 -4.66 -1.67
CA CYS A 73 4.01 -4.06 -2.93
C CYS A 73 3.63 -5.18 -3.89
N SER A 74 2.39 -5.19 -4.39
CA SER A 74 1.97 -6.05 -5.49
C SER A 74 1.66 -5.18 -6.69
N ASP A 75 2.22 -5.53 -7.84
CA ASP A 75 2.05 -4.78 -9.08
C ASP A 75 1.92 -5.72 -10.29
N ASN A 76 1.41 -5.19 -11.38
CA ASN A 76 1.20 -5.91 -12.62
C ASN A 76 1.61 -5.06 -13.82
N GLY A 77 1.92 -5.71 -14.95
CA GLY A 77 2.33 -5.06 -16.20
C GLY A 77 1.30 -5.25 -17.31
N GLY A 78 1.05 -4.19 -18.08
CA GLY A 78 0.16 -4.17 -19.23
C GLY A 78 -1.27 -4.58 -18.88
N ILE A 79 -1.80 -5.61 -19.55
CA ILE A 79 -3.13 -6.19 -19.28
C ILE A 79 -2.94 -7.48 -18.47
N LEU A 80 -2.31 -7.36 -17.29
CA LEU A 80 -2.03 -8.46 -16.37
C LEU A 80 -1.13 -9.58 -16.96
N GLN A 81 -0.24 -9.26 -17.91
CA GLN A 81 0.63 -10.27 -18.53
C GLN A 81 1.82 -10.67 -17.63
N SER A 82 2.22 -9.74 -16.76
CA SER A 82 3.31 -9.92 -15.81
C SER A 82 2.87 -9.48 -14.43
N HIS A 83 3.38 -10.13 -13.39
CA HIS A 83 3.13 -9.80 -12.00
C HIS A 83 4.46 -9.73 -11.24
N SER A 84 4.58 -8.76 -10.34
CA SER A 84 5.70 -8.68 -9.41
C SER A 84 5.18 -8.40 -8.00
N CYS A 85 5.86 -9.01 -7.02
CA CYS A 85 5.58 -8.79 -5.61
C CYS A 85 6.89 -8.54 -4.86
N TYR A 86 6.92 -7.47 -4.07
CA TYR A 86 8.08 -7.08 -3.27
C TYR A 86 7.67 -7.05 -1.79
N ILE A 87 8.55 -7.54 -0.92
CA ILE A 87 8.45 -7.36 0.53
C ILE A 87 9.68 -6.56 0.94
N LEU A 88 9.45 -5.36 1.46
CA LEU A 88 10.49 -4.40 1.81
C LEU A 88 10.56 -4.24 3.31
N ARG A 89 11.77 -4.16 3.86
CA ARG A 89 12.04 -3.72 5.24
C ARG A 89 13.21 -2.76 5.23
N ARG A 90 13.24 -1.85 6.20
CA ARG A 90 14.44 -1.05 6.47
C ARG A 90 15.40 -1.86 7.34
N ALA A 91 16.69 -1.88 6.96
CA ALA A 91 17.75 -2.55 7.71
C ALA A 91 18.26 -1.69 8.87
#